data_AF-A0A8H3X7L0-F1
#
_entry.id   AF-A0A8H3X7L0-F1
#
_cell.length_a   1.000
_cell.length_b   1.000
_cell.length_c   1.000
_cell.angle_alpha   90.00
_cell.angle_beta   90.00
_cell.angle_gamma   90.00
#
_symmetry.space_group_name_H-M   'P 1'
#
loop_
_entity.id
_entity.type
_entity.pdbx_description
1 polymer ?
#
loop_
_entity_poly.entity_id
_entity_poly.type
_entity_poly.pdbx_seq_one_letter_code
_entity_poly.pdbx_strand_id
1 'polypeptide(L)'
;MTTRNNQFIIIVPSRPLFPPPFTIDELKAAYDTYVNGRAPRSPTAFLIYRTAYRQQLIADNNLPPLYVFSNMASLSYSQEPRHVKNAYANLSFSLRSMQ
;
A
#
# COMPACT_ATOMS: atom_id res chain seq x y z
N MET A 1 40.66 -3.28 -7.75
CA MET A 1 39.51 -2.47 -7.30
C MET A 1 38.28 -3.01 -8.02
N THR A 2 37.49 -3.84 -7.33
CA THR A 2 36.38 -4.58 -7.94
C THR A 2 35.13 -3.70 -7.93
N THR A 3 34.67 -3.30 -9.12
CA THR A 3 33.43 -2.56 -9.33
C THR A 3 32.26 -3.35 -8.76
N ARG A 4 31.64 -2.84 -7.69
CA ARG A 4 30.43 -3.42 -7.09
C ARG A 4 29.27 -3.07 -8.01
N ASN A 5 28.93 -4.00 -8.89
CA ASN A 5 27.76 -3.92 -9.75
C ASN A 5 26.51 -4.02 -8.85
N ASN A 6 26.00 -2.87 -8.41
CA ASN A 6 24.74 -2.76 -7.69
C ASN A 6 23.58 -2.94 -8.69
N GLN A 7 23.48 -4.13 -9.28
CA GLN A 7 22.24 -4.57 -9.89
C GLN A 7 21.24 -4.74 -8.75
N PHE A 8 20.48 -3.67 -8.48
CA PHE A 8 19.20 -3.81 -7.82
C PHE A 8 18.39 -4.74 -8.71
N ILE A 9 18.36 -6.02 -8.36
CA ILE A 9 17.37 -6.94 -8.91
C ILE A 9 16.04 -6.30 -8.54
N ILE A 10 15.38 -5.69 -9.52
CA ILE A 10 14.00 -5.25 -9.40
C ILE A 10 13.21 -6.56 -9.34
N ILE A 11 13.14 -7.15 -8.15
CA ILE A 11 12.14 -8.17 -7.85
C ILE A 11 10.84 -7.38 -7.99
N VAL A 12 10.13 -7.58 -9.10
CA VAL A 12 8.79 -7.01 -9.30
C VAL A 12 7.94 -7.65 -8.20
N PRO A 13 7.61 -6.94 -7.12
CA PRO A 13 7.14 -7.61 -5.92
C PRO A 13 5.65 -7.84 -6.09
N SER A 14 5.23 -9.09 -5.90
CA SER A 14 3.85 -9.57 -5.81
C SER A 14 2.84 -8.44 -5.72
N ARG A 15 2.19 -8.06 -6.84
CA ARG A 15 1.16 -7.02 -6.82
C ARG A 15 0.12 -7.39 -5.74
N PRO A 16 -0.36 -6.42 -4.93
CA PRO A 16 -1.40 -6.73 -3.96
C PRO A 16 -2.60 -7.35 -4.69
N LEU A 17 -3.23 -8.34 -4.05
CA LEU A 17 -4.41 -8.98 -4.61
C LEU A 17 -5.47 -7.94 -4.98
N PHE A 18 -6.07 -8.13 -6.16
CA PHE A 18 -7.18 -7.32 -6.65
C PHE A 18 -8.42 -8.22 -6.84
N PRO A 19 -9.59 -7.84 -6.30
CA PRO A 19 -9.86 -6.64 -5.52
C PRO A 19 -9.09 -6.62 -4.19
N PRO A 20 -8.79 -5.42 -3.62
CA PRO A 20 -8.19 -5.32 -2.30
C PRO A 20 -8.97 -6.19 -1.31
N PRO A 21 -8.32 -7.08 -0.54
CA PRO A 21 -9.01 -7.99 0.38
C PRO A 21 -9.57 -7.31 1.63
N PHE A 22 -9.67 -5.98 1.61
CA PHE A 22 -10.04 -5.17 2.76
C PHE A 22 -11.51 -4.83 2.73
N THR A 23 -12.18 -5.11 3.84
CA THR A 23 -13.41 -4.42 4.19
C THR A 23 -13.11 -2.99 4.66
N ILE A 24 -14.09 -2.09 4.54
CA ILE A 24 -13.95 -0.69 4.99
C ILE A 24 -13.60 -0.64 6.50
N ASP A 25 -14.13 -1.57 7.28
CA ASP A 25 -13.89 -1.68 8.73
C ASP A 25 -12.44 -2.07 9.08
N GLU A 26 -11.85 -3.02 8.35
CA GLU A 26 -10.44 -3.40 8.51
C GLU A 26 -9.49 -2.24 8.16
N LEU A 27 -9.84 -1.47 7.12
CA LEU A 27 -9.09 -0.26 6.76
C LEU A 27 -9.16 0.81 7.84
N LYS A 28 -10.32 0.99 8.47
CA LYS A 28 -10.51 1.93 9.56
C LYS A 28 -9.68 1.56 10.78
N ALA A 29 -9.73 0.29 11.21
CA ALA A 29 -8.93 -0.21 12.34
C ALA A 29 -7.42 -0.07 12.10
N ALA A 30 -6.95 -0.41 10.89
CA ALA A 30 -5.54 -0.26 10.51
C ALA A 30 -5.11 1.22 10.49
N TYR A 31 -5.98 2.12 10.04
CA TYR A 31 -5.69 3.54 9.98
C TYR A 31 -5.69 4.20 11.37
N ASP A 32 -6.67 3.89 12.21
CA ASP A 32 -6.78 4.42 13.58
C ASP A 32 -5.55 4.06 14.42
N THR A 33 -5.02 2.84 14.22
CA THR A 33 -3.75 2.39 14.84
C THR A 33 -2.54 3.19 14.32
N TYR A 34 -2.54 3.59 13.03
CA TYR A 34 -1.43 4.32 12.42
C TYR A 34 -1.37 5.79 12.84
N VAL A 35 -2.52 6.43 13.11
CA VAL A 35 -2.57 7.86 13.44
C VAL A 35 -2.43 8.18 14.93
N ASN A 36 -2.32 7.19 15.82
CA ASN A 36 -2.12 7.39 17.27
C ASN A 36 -3.04 8.49 17.85
N GLY A 37 -4.31 8.49 17.47
CA GLY A 37 -5.29 9.48 17.96
C GLY A 37 -5.12 10.92 17.45
N ARG A 38 -4.20 11.20 16.52
CA ARG A 38 -4.19 12.49 15.80
C ARG A 38 -5.29 12.48 14.74
N ALA A 39 -6.14 13.52 14.76
CA ALA A 39 -7.37 13.65 13.99
C ALA A 39 -7.31 13.04 12.56
N PRO A 40 -8.36 12.33 12.12
CA PRO A 40 -8.27 11.38 11.03
C PRO A 40 -8.43 12.11 9.69
N ARG A 41 -7.32 12.46 9.04
CA ARG A 41 -7.40 12.73 7.60
C ARG A 41 -7.69 11.40 6.92
N SER A 42 -8.90 11.18 6.45
CA SER A 42 -9.24 9.90 5.84
C SER A 42 -8.20 9.52 4.76
N PRO A 43 -7.69 8.27 4.79
CA PRO A 43 -6.50 7.88 4.04
C PRO A 43 -6.74 8.06 2.54
N THR A 44 -5.70 8.53 1.84
CA THR A 44 -5.74 8.64 0.38
C THR A 44 -5.73 7.25 -0.27
N ALA A 45 -6.16 7.16 -1.53
CA ALA A 45 -6.11 5.92 -2.31
C ALA A 45 -4.75 5.22 -2.26
N PHE A 46 -3.66 5.99 -2.31
CA PHE A 46 -2.30 5.46 -2.20
C PHE A 46 -1.99 4.89 -0.81
N LEU A 47 -2.45 5.52 0.27
CA LEU A 47 -2.24 4.98 1.62
C LEU A 47 -2.98 3.66 1.83
N ILE A 48 -4.21 3.55 1.32
CA ILE A 48 -5.00 2.31 1.33
C ILE A 48 -4.25 1.21 0.55
N TYR A 49 -3.79 1.52 -0.66
CA TYR A 49 -2.98 0.61 -1.48
C TYR A 49 -1.69 0.18 -0.78
N ARG A 50 -0.97 1.12 -0.16
CA ARG A 50 0.28 0.86 0.55
C ARG A 50 0.07 -0.08 1.73
N THR A 51 -1.02 0.09 2.48
CA THR A 51 -1.40 -0.84 3.56
C THR A 51 -1.70 -2.24 3.01
N ALA A 52 -2.47 -2.32 1.92
CA ALA A 52 -2.76 -3.57 1.23
C ALA A 52 -1.50 -4.32 0.81
N TYR A 53 -0.59 -3.58 0.20
CA TYR A 53 0.66 -4.12 -0.28
C TYR A 53 1.57 -4.59 0.88
N ARG A 54 1.59 -3.85 1.99
CA ARG A 54 2.34 -4.25 3.18
C ARG A 54 1.83 -5.57 3.75
N GLN A 55 0.53 -5.74 3.85
CA GLN A 55 -0.06 -6.96 4.40
C GLN A 55 0.23 -8.18 3.52
N GLN A 56 0.14 -8.02 2.20
CA GLN A 56 0.53 -9.08 1.26
C GLN A 56 1.99 -9.50 1.48
N LEU A 57 2.92 -8.54 1.56
CA LEU A 57 4.33 -8.82 1.79
C LEU A 57 4.60 -9.46 3.16
N ILE A 58 3.81 -9.12 4.19
CA ILE A 58 3.89 -9.79 5.51
C ILE A 58 3.42 -11.23 5.41
N ALA A 59 2.28 -11.48 4.75
CA ALA A 59 1.74 -12.82 4.53
C ALA A 59 2.71 -13.70 3.72
N ASP A 60 3.39 -13.10 2.74
CA ASP A 60 4.41 -13.77 1.92
C ASP A 60 5.76 -13.95 2.66
N ASN A 61 5.89 -13.51 3.93
CA ASN A 61 7.16 -13.44 4.69
C ASN A 61 8.30 -12.70 3.96
N ASN A 62 7.94 -11.71 3.13
CA ASN A 62 8.83 -10.99 2.21
C ASN A 62 8.81 -9.47 2.44
N LEU A 63 8.47 -8.99 3.64
CA LEU A 63 8.45 -7.56 3.93
C LEU A 63 9.88 -6.99 3.99
N PRO A 64 10.29 -6.11 3.05
CA PRO A 64 11.63 -5.54 3.05
C PRO A 64 11.73 -4.35 4.04
N PRO A 65 12.92 -3.79 4.25
CA PRO A 65 13.08 -2.56 5.04
C PRO A 65 12.17 -1.43 4.55
N LEU A 66 11.72 -0.58 5.48
CA LEU A 66 10.69 0.44 5.23
C LEU A 66 10.98 1.33 4.01
N TYR A 67 12.24 1.73 3.79
CA TYR A 67 12.63 2.58 2.66
C TYR A 67 12.44 1.85 1.31
N VAL A 68 12.82 0.57 1.24
CA VAL A 68 12.67 -0.29 0.05
C VAL A 68 11.18 -0.52 -0.22
N PHE A 69 10.43 -0.89 0.82
CA PHE A 69 8.99 -1.08 0.74
C PHE A 69 8.27 0.16 0.22
N SER A 70 8.63 1.35 0.72
CA SER A 70 7.98 2.60 0.33
C SER A 70 8.20 2.92 -1.15
N ASN A 71 9.42 2.69 -1.65
CA ASN A 71 9.75 2.84 -3.07
C ASN A 71 9.02 1.81 -3.93
N MET A 72 8.99 0.55 -3.51
CA MET A 72 8.25 -0.52 -4.18
C MET A 72 6.75 -0.20 -4.27
N ALA A 73 6.14 0.26 -3.18
CA ALA A 73 4.72 0.61 -3.14
C ALA A 73 4.38 1.75 -4.09
N SER A 74 5.22 2.80 -4.11
CA SER A 74 5.03 3.94 -5.00
C SER A 74 5.16 3.53 -6.47
N LEU A 75 6.20 2.77 -6.82
CA LEU A 75 6.42 2.27 -8.17
C LEU A 75 5.27 1.36 -8.61
N SER A 76 4.89 0.38 -7.78
CA SER A 76 3.80 -0.56 -8.07
C SER A 76 2.49 0.19 -8.29
N TYR A 77 2.11 1.10 -7.37
CA TYR A 77 0.90 1.91 -7.52
C TYR A 77 0.91 2.77 -8.78
N SER A 78 2.05 3.35 -9.14
CA SER A 78 2.17 4.18 -10.35
C SER A 78 1.88 3.38 -11.63
N GLN A 79 2.24 2.09 -11.64
CA GLN A 79 2.06 1.16 -12.77
C GLN A 79 0.69 0.50 -12.79
N GLU A 80 -0.12 0.62 -11.73
CA GLU A 80 -1.47 0.05 -11.69
C GLU A 80 -2.38 0.66 -12.78
N PRO A 81 -3.25 -0.16 -13.39
CA PRO A 81 -4.22 0.32 -14.34
C PRO A 81 -5.27 1.20 -13.66
N ARG A 82 -5.94 2.05 -14.46
CA ARG A 82 -6.87 3.06 -13.96
C ARG A 82 -8.01 2.46 -13.14
N HIS A 83 -8.54 1.30 -13.51
CA HIS A 83 -9.63 0.66 -12.78
C HIS A 83 -9.24 0.24 -11.35
N VAL A 84 -8.00 -0.23 -11.15
CA VAL A 84 -7.45 -0.54 -9.82
C VAL A 84 -7.33 0.73 -9.00
N LYS A 85 -6.71 1.78 -9.56
CA LYS A 85 -6.57 3.09 -8.89
C LYS A 85 -7.94 3.68 -8.50
N ASN A 86 -8.93 3.55 -9.37
CA ASN A 86 -10.31 3.99 -9.11
C ASN A 86 -10.96 3.20 -7.96
N ALA A 87 -10.72 1.89 -7.84
CA ALA A 87 -11.25 1.11 -6.72
C ALA A 87 -10.70 1.61 -5.38
N TYR A 88 -9.39 1.86 -5.29
CA TYR A 88 -8.77 2.45 -4.10
C TYR A 88 -9.21 3.90 -3.83
N ALA A 89 -9.48 4.68 -4.89
CA ALA A 89 -10.06 6.01 -4.76
C ALA A 89 -11.48 5.95 -4.20
N ASN A 90 -12.32 5.04 -4.70
CA ASN A 90 -13.67 4.84 -4.21
C ASN A 90 -13.66 4.44 -2.71
N LEU A 91 -12.76 3.55 -2.29
CA LEU A 91 -12.58 3.22 -0.87
C LEU A 91 -12.20 4.46 -0.04
N SER A 92 -11.28 5.28 -0.54
CA SER A 92 -10.89 6.54 0.10
C SER A 92 -12.07 7.52 0.23
N PHE A 93 -12.91 7.62 -0.81
CA PHE A 93 -14.12 8.45 -0.79
C PHE A 93 -15.16 7.91 0.18
N SER A 94 -15.43 6.59 0.18
CA SER A 94 -16.37 5.95 1.11
C SER A 94 -15.95 6.20 2.57
N LEU A 95 -14.66 6.05 2.87
CA LEU A 95 -14.12 6.35 4.21
C LEU A 95 -14.28 7.82 4.62
N ARG A 96 -14.16 8.77 3.66
CA ARG A 96 -14.41 10.20 3.91
C ARG A 96 -15.88 10.50 4.17
N SER A 97 -16.78 9.87 3.42
CA SER A 97 -18.22 10.10 3.54
C SER A 97 -18.84 9.52 4.81
N MET A 98 -18.12 8.66 5.53
CA MET A 98 -18.56 8.04 6.78
C MET A 98 -18.12 8.77 8.05
N GLN A 99 -17.39 9.90 7.92
CA GLN A 99 -16.94 10.75 9.04
C GLN A 99 -17.82 11.98 9.17
#